data_AF-A0ABD2P527-F1
#
_entry.id   AF-A0ABD2P527-F1
#
_cell.length_a   1.000
_cell.length_b   1.000
_cell.length_c   1.000
_cell.angle_alpha   90.00
_cell.angle_beta   90.00
_cell.angle_gamma   90.00
#
_symmetry.space_group_name_H-M   'P 1'
#
loop_
_entity.id
_entity.type
_entity.pdbx_description
1 polymer ?
#
loop_
_entity_poly.entity_id
_entity_poly.type
_entity_poly.pdbx_seq_one_letter_code
_entity_poly.pdbx_strand_id
1 'polypeptide(L)'
;MATRQNQLNDYHPEQYSEHQCYVGQSGQTLNKRLVLHKSDAKLRPDRCALAQHVFSTGHNMCFDNVEILDTEKNLTKRKFLEMCYITQNNTMNSRTDVNNLSNIYSFLLTLDER
;
A
#
# COMPACT_ATOMS: atom_id res chain seq x y z
N MET A 1 -32.46 3.21 40.03
CA MET A 1 -31.22 2.66 39.46
C MET A 1 -31.46 2.43 37.98
N ALA A 2 -30.98 3.33 37.12
CA ALA A 2 -31.24 3.29 35.69
C ALA A 2 -30.11 2.51 34.99
N THR A 3 -30.46 1.33 34.46
CA THR A 3 -29.54 0.47 33.70
C THR A 3 -29.31 1.10 32.33
N ARG A 4 -28.11 1.63 32.11
CA ARG A 4 -27.68 2.20 30.83
C ARG A 4 -27.53 1.06 29.82
N GLN A 5 -28.42 1.03 28.83
CA GLN A 5 -28.31 0.15 27.67
C GLN A 5 -26.98 0.47 26.96
N ASN A 6 -26.10 -0.54 26.86
CA ASN A 6 -24.96 -0.48 25.95
C ASN A 6 -25.51 -0.44 24.53
N GLN A 7 -25.41 0.72 23.90
CA GLN A 7 -25.57 0.86 22.47
C GLN A 7 -24.51 -0.03 21.81
N LEU A 8 -24.97 -1.06 21.11
CA LEU A 8 -24.17 -1.80 20.15
C LEU A 8 -23.67 -0.77 19.14
N ASN A 9 -22.36 -0.55 19.11
CA ASN A 9 -21.73 0.31 18.11
C ASN A 9 -22.15 -0.19 16.72
N ASP A 10 -22.80 0.70 15.98
CA ASP A 10 -23.23 0.48 14.61
C ASP A 10 -22.01 0.11 13.75
N TYR A 11 -21.93 -1.16 13.36
CA TYR A 11 -21.04 -1.62 12.31
C TYR A 11 -21.56 -1.04 10.99
N HIS A 12 -20.94 0.05 10.54
CA HIS A 12 -21.14 0.62 9.20
C HIS A 12 -20.03 0.08 8.27
N PRO A 13 -20.27 -0.99 7.49
CA PRO A 13 -19.31 -1.51 6.50
C PRO A 13 -19.11 -0.59 5.29
N GLU A 14 -19.67 0.62 5.30
CA GLU A 14 -19.70 1.54 4.16
C GLU A 14 -18.53 2.54 4.16
N GLN A 15 -17.58 2.43 5.11
CA GLN A 15 -16.39 3.30 5.18
C GLN A 15 -15.08 2.62 4.73
N TYR A 16 -15.14 1.48 4.05
CA TYR A 16 -13.93 0.87 3.49
C TYR A 16 -13.41 1.69 2.31
N SER A 17 -12.28 2.35 2.57
CA SER A 17 -11.42 3.12 1.67
C SER A 17 -11.58 2.76 0.19
N GLU A 18 -12.03 3.76 -0.59
CA GLU A 18 -12.07 3.79 -2.05
C GLU A 18 -10.77 3.23 -2.67
N HIS A 19 -10.88 2.35 -3.67
CA HIS A 19 -9.90 1.95 -4.69
C HIS A 19 -8.40 2.34 -4.50
N GLN A 20 -7.81 2.07 -3.33
CA GLN A 20 -6.39 2.33 -3.06
C GLN A 20 -5.56 1.07 -3.32
N CYS A 21 -4.47 1.21 -4.07
CA CYS A 21 -3.51 0.14 -4.30
C CYS A 21 -2.28 0.27 -3.40
N TYR A 22 -1.51 -0.80 -3.25
CA TYR A 22 -0.19 -0.75 -2.65
C TYR A 22 0.87 -0.99 -3.73
N VAL A 23 1.85 -0.10 -3.80
CA VAL A 23 3.00 -0.24 -4.69
C VAL A 23 4.21 -0.61 -3.86
N GLY A 24 4.95 -1.63 -4.29
CA GLY A 24 6.17 -2.05 -3.63
C GLY A 24 7.17 -2.65 -4.60
N GLN A 25 8.46 -2.55 -4.27
CA GLN A 25 9.51 -3.23 -5.03
C GLN A 25 9.96 -4.54 -4.39
N SER A 26 10.50 -5.42 -5.22
CA SER A 26 11.13 -6.66 -4.80
C SER A 26 12.34 -6.97 -5.68
N GLY A 27 13.44 -7.43 -5.06
CA GLY A 27 14.52 -8.11 -5.77
C GLY A 27 14.28 -9.62 -5.93
N GLN A 28 13.16 -10.13 -5.44
CA GLN A 28 12.75 -11.54 -5.50
C GLN A 28 11.69 -11.75 -6.58
N THR A 29 11.40 -13.01 -6.89
CA THR A 29 10.26 -13.36 -7.76
C THR A 29 8.93 -12.89 -7.15
N LEU A 30 7.95 -12.59 -8.02
CA LEU A 30 6.63 -12.12 -7.61
C LEU A 30 5.98 -13.07 -6.60
N ASN A 31 5.98 -14.38 -6.87
CA ASN A 31 5.41 -15.39 -5.97
C ASN A 31 6.01 -15.34 -4.55
N LYS A 32 7.33 -15.20 -4.44
CA LYS A 32 7.99 -15.08 -3.12
C LYS A 32 7.57 -13.79 -2.42
N ARG A 33 7.45 -12.68 -3.16
CA ARG A 33 7.01 -11.39 -2.60
C ARG A 33 5.57 -11.46 -2.08
N LEU A 34 4.66 -12.09 -2.83
CA LEU A 34 3.26 -12.26 -2.42
C LEU A 34 3.13 -13.12 -1.16
N VAL A 35 3.89 -14.22 -1.06
CA VAL A 35 3.91 -15.07 0.15
C VAL A 35 4.39 -14.27 1.35
N LEU A 36 5.46 -13.48 1.21
CA LEU A 36 5.96 -12.62 2.28
C LEU A 36 4.93 -11.57 2.71
N HIS A 37 4.28 -10.88 1.76
CA HIS A 37 3.24 -9.91 2.10
C HIS A 37 2.04 -10.53 2.81
N LYS A 38 1.58 -11.71 2.39
CA LYS A 38 0.51 -12.46 3.08
C LYS A 38 0.92 -12.81 4.52
N SER A 39 2.17 -13.23 4.70
CA SER A 39 2.72 -13.55 6.02
C SER A 39 2.85 -12.31 6.91
N ASP A 40 3.42 -11.22 6.39
CA ASP A 40 3.63 -9.98 7.13
C ASP A 40 2.30 -9.32 7.52
N ALA A 41 1.31 -9.31 6.62
CA ALA A 41 -0.03 -8.82 6.93
C ALA A 41 -0.70 -9.55 8.11
N LYS A 42 -0.34 -10.82 8.33
CA LYS A 42 -0.84 -11.62 9.45
C LYS A 42 0.00 -11.48 10.72
N LEU A 43 1.33 -11.38 10.59
CA LEU A 43 2.26 -11.61 11.70
C LEU A 43 3.11 -10.39 12.07
N ARG A 44 3.25 -9.41 11.17
CA ARG A 44 4.20 -8.31 11.24
C ARG A 44 3.59 -7.01 10.66
N PRO A 45 2.55 -6.45 11.30
CA PRO A 45 1.83 -5.27 10.79
C PRO A 45 2.74 -4.04 10.59
N ASP A 46 3.84 -3.96 11.33
CA ASP A 46 4.82 -2.87 11.30
C ASP A 46 5.77 -2.89 10.09
N ARG A 47 5.71 -3.92 9.23
CA ARG A 47 6.66 -4.10 8.12
C ARG A 47 6.45 -3.18 6.93
N CYS A 48 5.20 -2.85 6.63
CA CYS A 48 4.84 -1.99 5.51
C CYS A 48 3.41 -1.49 5.67
N ALA A 49 3.06 -0.43 4.93
CA ALA A 49 1.73 0.15 4.96
C ALA A 49 0.62 -0.87 4.60
N LEU A 50 0.90 -1.79 3.68
CA LEU A 50 0.01 -2.92 3.36
C LEU A 50 -0.31 -3.75 4.60
N ALA A 51 0.72 -4.22 5.31
CA ALA A 51 0.54 -5.07 6.48
C ALA A 51 -0.19 -4.32 7.60
N GLN A 52 0.16 -3.05 7.80
CA GLN A 52 -0.46 -2.20 8.81
C GLN A 52 -1.96 -2.00 8.55
N HIS A 53 -2.34 -1.77 7.30
CA HIS A 53 -3.73 -1.59 6.88
C HIS A 53 -4.57 -2.84 7.05
N VAL A 54 -4.05 -4.01 6.63
CA VAL A 54 -4.74 -5.29 6.84
C VAL A 54 -5.01 -5.50 8.32
N PHE A 55 -4.03 -5.21 9.17
CA PHE A 55 -4.16 -5.33 10.62
C PHE A 55 -5.14 -4.33 11.24
N SER A 56 -5.09 -3.05 10.85
CA SER A 56 -5.93 -2.02 11.46
C SER A 56 -7.37 -2.03 11.00
N THR A 57 -7.64 -2.48 9.76
CA THR A 57 -8.98 -2.44 9.16
C THR A 57 -9.66 -3.82 9.11
N GLY A 58 -8.89 -4.90 9.26
CA GLY A 58 -9.35 -6.26 9.01
C GLY A 58 -9.62 -6.56 7.53
N HIS A 59 -9.33 -5.62 6.62
CA HIS A 59 -9.51 -5.80 5.18
C HIS A 59 -8.45 -6.75 4.61
N ASN A 60 -8.86 -7.66 3.72
CA ASN A 60 -7.95 -8.51 2.96
C ASN A 60 -7.56 -7.86 1.63
N MET A 61 -6.27 -7.92 1.26
CA MET A 61 -5.82 -7.46 -0.05
C MET A 61 -6.15 -8.47 -1.16
N CYS A 62 -6.42 -7.97 -2.37
CA CYS A 62 -6.59 -8.82 -3.57
C CYS A 62 -5.22 -9.27 -4.11
N PHE A 63 -4.68 -10.37 -3.57
CA PHE A 63 -3.38 -10.89 -3.99
C PHE A 63 -3.38 -11.64 -5.33
N ASP A 64 -4.56 -11.93 -5.88
CA ASP A 64 -4.71 -12.66 -7.15
C ASP A 64 -4.74 -11.72 -8.37
N ASN A 65 -4.93 -10.41 -8.14
CA ASN A 65 -4.92 -9.38 -9.16
C ASN A 65 -3.76 -8.40 -8.92
N VAL A 66 -2.54 -8.89 -9.14
CA VAL A 66 -1.30 -8.10 -9.01
C VAL A 66 -0.62 -7.93 -10.35
N GLU A 67 -0.07 -6.75 -10.58
CA GLU A 67 0.60 -6.37 -11.82
C GLU A 67 2.08 -6.06 -11.58
N ILE A 68 2.93 -6.39 -12.56
CA ILE A 68 4.33 -5.93 -12.61
C ILE A 68 4.34 -4.63 -13.42
N LEU A 69 4.54 -3.50 -12.74
CA LEU A 69 4.55 -2.18 -13.37
C LEU A 69 5.85 -1.91 -14.16
N ASP A 70 7.00 -2.36 -13.65
CA ASP A 70 8.31 -2.23 -14.31
C ASP A 70 9.33 -3.26 -13.75
N THR A 71 10.45 -3.46 -14.45
CA THR A 71 11.55 -4.34 -14.06
C THR A 71 12.91 -3.65 -14.18
N GLU A 72 13.67 -3.63 -13.07
CA GLU A 72 15.02 -3.07 -13.04
C GLU A 72 15.89 -3.84 -12.05
N LYS A 73 17.12 -4.18 -12.44
CA LYS A 73 18.06 -4.97 -11.64
C LYS A 73 18.73 -4.11 -10.56
N ASN A 74 19.07 -2.87 -10.90
CA ASN A 74 19.72 -1.94 -10.00
C ASN A 74 18.74 -1.50 -8.90
N LEU A 75 19.10 -1.74 -7.63
CA LEU A 75 18.25 -1.42 -6.48
C LEU A 75 17.89 0.07 -6.42
N THR A 76 18.84 0.97 -6.68
CA THR A 76 18.63 2.42 -6.61
C THR A 76 17.60 2.87 -7.64
N LYS A 77 17.75 2.43 -8.89
CA LYS A 77 16.79 2.73 -9.96
C LYS A 77 15.42 2.10 -9.70
N ARG A 78 15.37 0.87 -9.18
CA ARG A 78 14.12 0.21 -8.83
C ARG A 78 13.37 0.92 -7.69
N LYS A 79 14.09 1.44 -6.68
CA LYS A 79 13.50 2.30 -5.64
C LYS A 79 13.01 3.63 -6.21
N PHE A 80 13.73 4.21 -7.16
CA PHE A 80 13.26 5.40 -7.86
C PHE A 80 11.93 5.14 -8.57
N LEU A 81 11.82 4.04 -9.33
CA LEU A 81 10.58 3.63 -9.99
C LEU A 81 9.44 3.39 -8.99
N GLU A 82 9.69 2.70 -7.88
CA GLU A 82 8.72 2.52 -6.79
C GLU A 82 8.16 3.87 -6.32
N MET A 83 9.03 4.87 -6.09
CA MET A 83 8.57 6.21 -5.71
C MET A 83 7.73 6.88 -6.80
N CYS A 84 8.13 6.78 -8.07
CA CYS A 84 7.36 7.34 -9.19
C CYS A 84 5.94 6.75 -9.25
N TYR A 85 5.83 5.42 -9.19
CA TYR A 85 4.53 4.75 -9.20
C TYR A 85 3.68 5.04 -7.96
N ILE A 86 4.29 5.20 -6.78
CA ILE A 86 3.57 5.66 -5.58
C ILE A 86 3.00 7.07 -5.79
N THR A 87 3.77 7.98 -6.40
CA THR A 87 3.32 9.37 -6.64
C THR A 87 2.23 9.48 -7.70
N GLN A 88 2.23 8.61 -8.72
CA GLN A 88 1.30 8.68 -9.84
C GLN A 88 -0.04 7.97 -9.58
N ASN A 89 -0.18 7.23 -8.48
CA ASN A 89 -1.36 6.42 -8.21
C ASN A 89 -1.99 6.78 -6.85
N ASN A 90 -3.27 6.50 -6.70
CA ASN A 90 -3.95 6.56 -5.40
C ASN A 90 -3.50 5.36 -4.56
N THR A 91 -2.41 5.54 -3.80
CA THR A 91 -1.80 4.45 -3.02
C THR A 91 -1.98 4.59 -1.53
N MET A 92 -2.01 3.45 -0.85
CA MET A 92 -2.00 3.35 0.62
C MET A 92 -0.58 3.37 1.21
N ASN A 93 0.45 3.61 0.39
CA ASN A 93 1.85 3.70 0.84
C ASN A 93 2.07 4.84 1.84
N SER A 94 3.16 4.76 2.62
CA SER A 94 3.51 5.86 3.51
C SER A 94 4.03 7.04 2.69
N ARG A 95 3.71 8.28 3.08
CA ARG A 95 4.32 9.49 2.49
C ARG A 95 5.84 9.47 2.60
N THR A 96 6.39 8.81 3.60
CA THR A 96 7.84 8.65 3.77
C THR A 96 8.48 7.78 2.70
N ASP A 97 7.71 6.93 2.01
CA ASP A 97 8.22 6.05 0.97
C ASP A 97 8.73 6.84 -0.25
N VAL A 98 8.26 8.08 -0.44
CA VAL A 98 8.66 8.99 -1.53
C VAL A 98 9.58 10.13 -1.09
N ASN A 99 10.07 10.15 0.15
CA ASN A 99 10.89 11.26 0.68
C ASN A 99 12.18 11.51 -0.12
N ASN A 100 12.69 10.52 -0.85
CA ASN A 100 13.91 10.65 -1.65
C ASN A 100 13.64 11.00 -3.11
N LEU A 101 12.38 11.26 -3.49
CA LEU A 101 12.02 11.76 -4.82
C LEU A 101 12.12 13.28 -4.82
N SER A 102 12.94 13.84 -5.71
CA SER A 102 13.03 15.30 -5.87
C SER A 102 11.68 15.86 -6.34
N ASN A 103 11.30 17.02 -5.81
CA ASN A 103 10.08 17.74 -6.20
C ASN A 103 10.00 18.01 -7.72
N ILE A 104 11.15 18.14 -8.40
CA ILE A 104 11.17 18.29 -9.87
C ILE A 104 10.57 17.05 -10.54
N TYR A 105 10.93 15.84 -10.09
CA TYR A 105 10.35 14.62 -10.64
C TYR A 105 8.88 14.49 -10.27
N SER A 106 8.49 14.78 -9.03
CA SER A 106 7.08 14.79 -8.64
C SER A 106 6.26 15.72 -9.53
N PHE A 107 6.76 16.93 -9.81
CA PHE A 107 6.12 17.88 -10.72
C PHE A 107 6.05 17.36 -12.16
N LEU A 108 7.15 16.86 -12.72
CA LEU A 108 7.16 16.31 -14.08
C LEU A 108 6.19 15.13 -14.24
N LEU A 109 6.10 14.25 -13.24
CA LEU A 109 5.17 13.11 -13.27
C LEU A 109 3.71 13.54 -13.23
N THR A 110 3.37 14.68 -12.59
CA THR A 110 2.02 15.24 -12.63
C THR A 110 1.67 15.95 -13.94
N LEU A 111 2.67 16.25 -14.79
CA LEU A 111 2.42 16.82 -16.13
C LEU A 111 2.19 15.74 -17.19
N ASP A 112 2.64 14.50 -16.95
CA ASP A 112 2.49 13.36 -17.88
C ASP A 112 1.18 12.58 -17.64
N GLU A 113 0.08 13.26 -17.28
CA GLU A 113 -1.25 12.63 -17.20
C GLU A 113 -1.66 12.18 -18.62
N ARG A 114 -1.62 10.87 -18.87
CA ARG A 114 -2.03 10.22 -20.12
C ARG A 114 -3.50 9.83 -20.11
#